data_AF-A0A4Y2HZ12-F1
#
_entry.id   AF-A0A4Y2HZ12-F1
#
_cell.length_a   1.000
_cell.length_b   1.000
_cell.length_c   1.000
_cell.angle_alpha   90.00
_cell.angle_beta   90.00
_cell.angle_gamma   90.00
#
_symmetry.space_group_name_H-M   'P 1'
#
loop_
_entity.id
_entity.type
_entity.pdbx_description
1 polymer ?
#
loop_
_entity_poly.entity_id
_entity_poly.type
_entity_poly.pdbx_seq_one_letter_code
_entity_poly.pdbx_strand_id
1 'polypeptide(L)'
;MEIYYLDSISYMLVDIESMKRKQTLGECYNCQEFVHYSRLCSRNPRCMKCAGPHKSKDCLKPRDTPPKCLHCNGAHTASFTGCLKNPMNRKSFQVTPENAWS
;
A
#
# COMPACT_ATOMS: atom_id res chain seq x y z
N MET A 1 -25.63 -15.23 -7.16
CA MET A 1 -24.98 -15.43 -5.85
C MET A 1 -24.87 -16.93 -5.59
N GLU A 2 -24.37 -17.70 -6.56
CA GLU A 2 -24.43 -19.18 -6.57
C GLU A 2 -23.05 -19.84 -6.46
N ILE A 3 -21.97 -19.07 -6.65
CA ILE A 3 -20.61 -19.60 -6.69
C ILE A 3 -20.10 -20.11 -5.33
N TYR A 4 -20.69 -19.67 -4.21
CA TYR A 4 -20.26 -20.08 -2.87
C TYR A 4 -20.76 -21.48 -2.47
N TYR A 5 -21.62 -22.10 -3.29
CA TYR A 5 -22.18 -23.43 -3.06
C TYR A 5 -21.61 -24.48 -4.03
N LEU A 6 -20.55 -24.14 -4.77
CA LEU A 6 -19.87 -25.08 -5.64
C LEU A 6 -18.88 -25.90 -4.82
N ASP A 7 -19.19 -27.18 -4.61
CA ASP A 7 -18.31 -28.11 -3.91
C ASP A 7 -17.30 -28.78 -4.86
N SER A 8 -17.48 -28.60 -6.17
CA SER A 8 -16.57 -29.13 -7.19
C SER A 8 -16.46 -28.23 -8.41
N ILE A 9 -15.25 -28.20 -8.98
CA ILE A 9 -14.97 -27.64 -10.31
C ILE A 9 -14.33 -28.74 -11.12
N SER A 10 -15.03 -29.20 -12.17
CA SER A 10 -14.66 -30.41 -12.92
C SER A 10 -14.58 -31.63 -11.98
N TYR A 11 -13.40 -32.27 -11.87
CA TYR A 11 -13.14 -33.43 -11.02
C TYR A 11 -12.41 -33.08 -9.72
N MET A 12 -12.21 -31.79 -9.42
CA MET A 12 -11.57 -31.34 -8.19
C MET A 12 -12.61 -30.85 -7.18
N LEU A 13 -12.52 -31.38 -5.95
CA LEU A 13 -13.23 -30.82 -4.81
C LEU A 13 -12.61 -29.49 -4.43
N VAL A 14 -13.44 -28.47 -4.20
CA VAL A 14 -13.01 -27.11 -3.88
C VAL A 14 -13.75 -26.58 -2.67
N ASP A 15 -13.10 -25.70 -1.91
CA ASP A 15 -13.73 -24.89 -0.87
C ASP A 15 -13.59 -23.42 -1.27
N ILE A 16 -14.73 -22.73 -1.38
CA ILE A 16 -14.79 -21.37 -1.93
C ILE A 16 -14.97 -20.38 -0.80
N GLU A 17 -13.86 -19.78 -0.38
CA GLU A 17 -13.87 -18.69 0.58
C GLU A 17 -14.19 -17.34 -0.08
N SER A 18 -14.80 -16.43 0.68
CA SER A 18 -14.92 -15.03 0.27
C SER A 18 -13.54 -14.37 0.16
N MET A 19 -13.33 -13.56 -0.89
CA MET A 19 -12.11 -12.78 -1.01
C MET A 19 -11.98 -11.82 0.18
N LYS A 20 -10.99 -12.06 1.04
CA LYS A 20 -10.64 -11.15 2.12
C LYS A 20 -10.12 -9.85 1.51
N ARG A 21 -10.88 -8.76 1.64
CA ARG A 21 -10.43 -7.43 1.21
C ARG A 21 -9.19 -7.07 2.03
N LYS A 22 -8.02 -7.05 1.39
CA LYS A 22 -6.85 -6.38 1.98
C LYS A 22 -7.19 -4.90 2.08
N GLN A 23 -7.39 -4.40 3.30
CA GLN A 23 -7.38 -2.97 3.56
C GLN A 23 -5.96 -2.50 3.23
N THR A 24 -5.75 -1.98 2.03
CA THR A 24 -4.54 -1.28 1.66
C THR A 24 -4.91 0.18 1.58
N LEU A 25 -4.20 1.03 2.32
CA LEU A 25 -4.32 2.46 2.08
C LEU A 25 -3.85 2.72 0.65
N GLY A 26 -4.69 3.37 -0.14
CA GLY A 26 -4.32 3.77 -1.50
C GLY A 26 -3.09 4.67 -1.46
N GLU A 27 -2.03 4.25 -2.16
CA GLU A 27 -0.86 5.09 -2.42
C GLU A 27 -1.09 5.88 -3.71
N CYS A 28 -0.80 7.17 -3.66
CA CYS A 28 -0.91 8.04 -4.80
C CYS A 28 0.33 7.90 -5.70
N TYR A 29 0.20 7.32 -6.89
CA TYR A 29 1.32 7.23 -7.84
C TYR A 29 1.89 8.56 -8.34
N ASN A 30 1.21 9.70 -8.11
CA ASN A 30 1.72 11.01 -8.48
C ASN A 30 2.71 11.52 -7.41
N CYS A 31 2.29 11.60 -6.14
CA CYS A 31 3.12 12.16 -5.07
C CYS A 31 3.71 11.13 -4.08
N GLN A 32 3.39 9.85 -4.26
CA GLN A 32 3.78 8.70 -3.43
C GLN A 32 3.29 8.78 -1.96
N GLU A 33 2.31 9.63 -1.68
CA GLU A 33 1.69 9.74 -0.35
C GLU A 33 0.47 8.83 -0.24
N PHE A 34 0.12 8.44 0.98
CA PHE A 34 -1.02 7.59 1.24
C PHE A 34 -2.35 8.38 1.30
N VAL A 35 -3.47 7.65 1.46
CA VAL A 35 -4.82 8.18 1.77
C VAL A 35 -5.55 8.80 0.57
N HIS A 36 -4.95 8.87 -0.62
CA HIS A 36 -5.64 9.36 -1.82
C HIS A 36 -5.13 8.73 -3.10
N TYR A 37 -5.93 8.83 -4.16
CA TYR A 37 -5.59 8.32 -5.49
C TYR A 37 -5.00 9.40 -6.38
N SER A 38 -4.19 9.01 -7.36
CA SER A 38 -3.54 9.95 -8.31
C SER A 38 -4.51 10.84 -9.08
N ARG A 39 -5.71 10.35 -9.37
CA ARG A 39 -6.77 11.11 -10.07
C ARG A 39 -7.25 12.34 -9.29
N LEU A 40 -7.11 12.32 -7.97
CA LEU A 40 -7.52 13.41 -7.07
C LEU A 40 -6.31 14.20 -6.53
N CYS A 41 -5.12 13.97 -7.09
CA CYS A 41 -3.89 14.55 -6.59
C CYS A 41 -3.53 15.84 -7.35
N SER A 42 -3.45 16.96 -6.62
CA SER A 42 -2.95 18.25 -7.13
C SER A 42 -1.50 18.54 -6.72
N ARG A 43 -0.82 17.60 -6.06
CA ARG A 43 0.54 17.78 -5.55
C ARG A 43 1.59 17.63 -6.64
N ASN A 44 2.79 18.16 -6.40
CA ASN A 44 3.94 17.95 -7.27
C ASN A 44 4.31 16.46 -7.36
N PRO A 45 4.75 15.98 -8.54
CA PRO A 45 5.10 14.58 -8.72
C PRO A 45 6.35 14.21 -7.93
N ARG A 46 6.37 12.99 -7.40
CA ARG A 46 7.51 12.36 -6.74
C ARG A 46 7.79 11.02 -7.41
N CYS A 47 9.05 10.78 -7.72
CA CYS A 47 9.47 9.57 -8.40
C CYS A 47 9.51 8.38 -7.43
N MET A 48 8.81 7.29 -7.77
CA MET A 48 8.79 6.04 -7.01
C MET A 48 10.18 5.38 -6.88
N LYS A 49 11.06 5.60 -7.87
CA LYS A 49 12.39 4.97 -7.95
C LYS A 49 13.45 5.69 -7.13
N CYS A 50 13.39 7.03 -7.06
CA CYS A 50 14.47 7.84 -6.49
C CYS A 50 14.01 8.92 -5.50
N ALA A 51 12.70 9.04 -5.27
CA ALA A 51 12.09 10.09 -4.46
C ALA A 51 12.33 11.55 -4.98
N GLY A 52 12.78 11.72 -6.22
CA GLY A 52 13.03 13.03 -6.85
C GLY A 52 11.76 13.75 -7.33
N PRO A 53 11.85 15.07 -7.62
CA PRO A 53 10.70 15.92 -7.98
C PRO A 53 10.31 15.80 -9.46
N HIS A 54 10.03 14.58 -9.92
CA HIS A 54 9.60 14.28 -11.29
C HIS A 54 8.70 13.04 -11.31
N LYS A 55 8.00 12.82 -12.43
CA LYS A 55 7.18 11.61 -12.60
C LYS A 55 8.09 10.40 -12.81
N SER A 56 7.71 9.24 -12.29
CA SER A 56 8.52 8.01 -12.39
C SER A 56 8.89 7.60 -13.82
N LYS A 57 8.07 8.01 -14.81
CA LYS A 57 8.33 7.79 -16.25
C LYS A 57 9.50 8.61 -16.80
N ASP A 58 9.80 9.76 -16.20
CA ASP A 58 10.86 10.68 -16.63
C ASP A 58 12.17 10.42 -15.85
N CYS A 59 12.21 9.35 -15.05
CA CYS A 59 13.34 9.03 -14.20
C CYS A 59 14.47 8.36 -14.99
N LEU A 60 15.64 9.01 -15.01
CA LEU A 60 16.86 8.51 -15.66
C LEU A 60 17.59 7.43 -14.84
N LYS A 61 17.11 7.11 -13.64
CA LYS A 61 17.72 6.11 -12.77
C LYS A 61 17.61 4.71 -13.40
N PRO A 62 18.73 3.98 -13.59
CA PRO A 62 18.71 2.63 -14.14
C PRO A 62 17.87 1.67 -13.30
N ARG A 63 17.26 0.68 -13.94
CA ARG A 63 16.38 -0.29 -13.28
C ARG A 63 17.10 -1.16 -12.25
N ASP A 64 18.40 -1.38 -12.44
CA ASP A 64 19.23 -2.24 -11.60
C ASP A 64 19.71 -1.56 -10.31
N THR A 65 19.43 -0.26 -10.17
CA THR A 65 19.81 0.47 -8.95
C THR A 65 18.71 0.36 -7.90
N PRO A 66 19.05 0.12 -6.61
CA PRO A 66 18.06 -0.01 -5.55
C PRO A 66 17.17 1.23 -5.46
N PRO A 67 15.84 1.10 -5.39
CA PRO A 67 14.96 2.25 -5.25
C PRO A 67 15.17 2.96 -3.90
N LYS A 68 14.71 4.22 -3.81
CA LYS A 68 14.75 5.00 -2.57
C LYS A 68 13.34 5.27 -2.07
N CYS A 69 13.06 4.87 -0.84
CA CYS A 69 11.76 5.07 -0.23
C CYS A 69 11.54 6.54 0.08
N LEU A 70 10.39 7.09 -0.34
CA LEU A 70 10.06 8.50 -0.08
C LEU A 70 9.91 8.79 1.43
N HIS A 71 9.40 7.83 2.21
CA HIS A 71 9.03 8.04 3.61
C HIS A 71 10.15 7.74 4.60
N CYS A 72 11.00 6.74 4.34
CA CYS A 72 12.07 6.33 5.25
C CYS A 72 13.48 6.41 4.64
N ASN A 73 13.62 6.78 3.36
CA ASN A 73 14.88 6.80 2.62
C ASN A 73 15.61 5.45 2.47
N GLY A 74 15.00 4.34 2.89
CA GLY A 74 15.55 2.99 2.73
C GLY A 74 15.58 2.51 1.28
N ALA A 75 16.31 1.40 1.05
CA ALA A 75 16.52 0.78 -0.27
C ALA A 75 15.31 -0.04 -0.76
N HIS A 76 14.12 0.57 -0.77
CA HIS A 76 12.86 -0.02 -1.23
C HIS A 76 11.93 1.09 -1.77
N THR A 77 10.84 0.75 -2.46
CA THR A 77 9.84 1.73 -2.91
C THR A 77 8.92 2.17 -1.75
N ALA A 78 8.26 3.33 -1.87
CA ALA A 78 7.28 3.79 -0.87
C ALA A 78 6.15 2.76 -0.64
N SER A 79 5.78 2.02 -1.69
CA SER A 79 4.80 0.93 -1.68
C SER A 79 5.20 -0.34 -0.92
N PHE A 80 6.44 -0.44 -0.44
CA PHE A 80 6.92 -1.65 0.24
C PHE A 80 6.19 -1.85 1.56
N THR A 81 5.43 -2.93 1.67
CA THR A 81 4.59 -3.21 2.83
C THR A 81 5.39 -3.38 4.12
N GLY A 82 6.66 -3.80 4.05
CA GLY A 82 7.55 -3.93 5.21
C GLY A 82 8.19 -2.62 5.69
N CYS A 83 7.87 -1.47 5.09
CA CYS A 83 8.44 -0.19 5.51
C CYS A 83 7.92 0.22 6.90
N LEU A 84 8.80 0.60 7.83
CA LEU A 84 8.39 1.09 9.16
C LEU A 84 7.48 2.34 9.09
N LYS A 85 7.62 3.14 8.03
CA LYS A 85 6.81 4.36 7.81
C LYS A 85 5.52 4.10 7.02
N ASN A 86 5.26 2.87 6.60
CA ASN A 86 3.97 2.50 6.02
C ASN A 86 2.88 2.66 7.10
N PRO A 87 1.83 3.47 6.87
CA PRO A 87 0.77 3.68 7.85
C PRO A 87 0.04 2.39 8.24
N MET A 88 0.01 1.38 7.35
CA MET A 88 -0.56 0.06 7.66
C MET A 88 0.23 -0.72 8.72
N ASN A 89 1.50 -0.39 8.95
CA ASN A 89 2.36 -1.04 9.96
C ASN A 89 2.31 -0.37 11.32
N ARG A 90 1.54 0.73 11.48
CA ARG A 90 1.31 1.30 12.80
C ARG A 90 0.45 0.33 13.59
N LYS A 91 1.05 -0.34 14.57
CA LYS A 91 0.30 -1.04 15.61
C LYS A 91 -0.68 -0.02 16.20
N SER A 92 -1.97 -0.30 16.13
CA SER A 92 -2.98 0.44 16.87
C SER A 92 -2.68 0.25 18.36
N PHE A 93 -1.94 1.18 18.96
CA PHE A 93 -1.96 1.31 20.41
C PHE A 93 -3.33 1.88 20.75
N GLN A 94 -4.29 0.99 21.04
CA GLN A 94 -5.40 1.38 21.89
C GLN A 94 -4.83 1.51 23.31
N VAL A 95 -4.34 2.70 23.64
CA VAL A 95 -4.28 3.09 25.05
C VAL A 95 -5.67 3.61 25.36
N THR A 96 -6.51 2.79 25.98
CA THR A 96 -7.65 3.30 26.75
C THR A 96 -7.07 4.09 27.93
N PRO A 97 -7.41 5.37 28.14
CA PRO A 97 -7.17 6.00 29.42
C PRO A 97 -8.03 5.28 30.46
N GLU A 98 -7.38 4.55 31.35
CA GLU A 98 -7.99 3.83 32.46
C GLU A 98 -8.41 4.78 33.59
N ASN A 99 -9.33 5.71 33.32
CA ASN A 99 -10.01 6.57 34.31
C ASN A 99 -10.79 7.71 33.64
N ALA A 100 -11.98 7.39 33.11
CA ALA A 100 -12.94 8.39 32.62
C ALA A 100 -14.29 8.33 33.36
N TRP A 101 -14.27 7.94 34.63
CA TRP A 101 -15.38 8.15 35.58
C TRP A 101 -14.82 8.48 36.97
N SER A 102 -14.23 9.67 37.06
CA SER A 102 -14.53 10.56 38.19
C SER A 102 -15.77 11.35 37.84
#